data_AF-A0A6G3R3J9-F1
#
_entry.id   AF-A0A6G3R3J9-F1
#
_cell.length_a   1.000
_cell.length_b   1.000
_cell.length_c   1.000
_cell.angle_alpha   90.00
_cell.angle_beta   90.00
_cell.angle_gamma   90.00
#
_symmetry.space_group_name_H-M   'P 1'
#
loop_
_entity.id
_entity.type
_entity.pdbx_description
1 polymer ?
#
loop_
_entity_poly.entity_id
_entity_poly.type
_entity_poly.pdbx_seq_one_letter_code
_entity_poly.pdbx_strand_id
1 'polypeptide(L)'
;PAGAWHAEWEPLRDLLRLTGGAARAAAELTEGLRVHPEAMRRHLGLTRGLIAAEQLSARLTPVLGRARARDLLTRLARQAREEDVDLTELLATEPELLGIDLARAADPTEGTGAAGALTDQALERP
;
A
#
# COMPACT_ATOMS: atom_id res chain seq x y z
N PRO A 1 22.95 -19.94 -37.94
CA PRO A 1 22.49 -20.27 -39.31
C PRO A 1 22.64 -19.07 -40.26
N ALA A 2 22.86 -19.29 -41.55
CA ALA A 2 22.78 -18.22 -42.54
C ALA A 2 21.37 -17.61 -42.50
N GLY A 3 21.27 -16.29 -42.29
CA GLY A 3 19.99 -15.56 -42.21
C GLY A 3 19.61 -15.03 -40.82
N ALA A 4 20.19 -15.54 -39.72
CA ALA A 4 19.86 -15.05 -38.37
C ALA A 4 20.16 -13.55 -38.21
N TRP A 5 21.34 -13.12 -38.66
CA TRP A 5 21.71 -11.69 -38.67
C TRP A 5 20.76 -10.83 -39.52
N HIS A 6 20.22 -11.36 -40.63
CA HIS A 6 19.27 -10.60 -41.46
C HIS A 6 17.89 -10.49 -40.81
N ALA A 7 17.48 -11.51 -40.05
CA ALA A 7 16.22 -11.54 -39.32
C ALA A 7 16.19 -10.58 -38.11
N GLU A 8 17.35 -10.08 -37.66
CA GLU A 8 17.44 -9.19 -36.49
C GLU A 8 17.11 -7.72 -36.81
N TRP A 9 17.29 -7.27 -38.06
CA TRP A 9 17.21 -5.85 -38.40
C TRP A 9 15.82 -5.23 -38.22
N GLU A 10 14.78 -5.92 -38.68
CA GLU A 10 13.40 -5.44 -38.55
C GLU A 10 12.97 -5.43 -37.08
N PRO A 11 13.11 -6.52 -36.30
CA PRO A 11 12.82 -6.51 -34.87
C PRO A 11 13.62 -5.44 -34.12
N LEU A 12 14.91 -5.27 -34.42
CA LEU A 12 15.75 -4.27 -33.77
C LEU A 12 15.23 -2.86 -34.00
N ARG A 13 14.90 -2.51 -35.25
CA ARG A 13 14.34 -1.19 -35.58
C ARG A 13 12.99 -0.97 -34.89
N ASP A 14 12.15 -1.99 -34.88
CA ASP A 14 10.81 -1.88 -34.30
C ASP A 14 10.88 -1.75 -32.77
N LEU A 15 11.77 -2.49 -32.12
CA LEU A 15 12.06 -2.33 -30.69
C LEU A 15 12.58 -0.93 -30.36
N LEU A 16 13.52 -0.40 -31.17
CA LEU A 16 14.03 0.96 -30.96
C LEU A 16 12.93 2.01 -31.14
N ARG A 17 12.05 1.85 -32.13
CA ARG A 17 10.93 2.77 -32.37
C ARG A 17 9.91 2.74 -31.25
N LEU A 18 9.53 1.54 -30.80
CA LEU A 18 8.57 1.37 -29.69
C LEU A 18 9.15 1.91 -28.39
N THR A 19 10.40 1.59 -28.09
CA THR A 19 11.07 2.06 -26.86
C THR A 19 11.23 3.58 -26.85
N GLY A 20 11.65 4.17 -27.98
CA GLY A 20 11.74 5.63 -28.10
C GLY A 20 10.38 6.32 -27.93
N GLY A 21 9.32 5.75 -28.53
CA GLY A 21 7.95 6.24 -28.35
C GLY A 21 7.47 6.12 -26.89
N ALA A 22 7.71 4.99 -26.24
CA ALA A 22 7.36 4.76 -24.85
C ALA A 22 8.12 5.69 -23.90
N ALA A 23 9.42 5.91 -24.12
CA ALA A 23 10.23 6.82 -23.34
C ALA A 23 9.72 8.28 -23.44
N ARG A 24 9.36 8.71 -24.66
CA ARG A 24 8.74 10.02 -24.87
C ARG A 24 7.40 10.15 -24.13
N ALA A 25 6.51 9.18 -24.30
CA ALA A 25 5.20 9.19 -23.64
C ALA A 25 5.33 9.14 -22.10
N ALA A 26 6.29 8.39 -21.59
CA ALA A 26 6.59 8.33 -20.17
C ALA A 26 7.06 9.69 -19.64
N ALA A 27 7.98 10.38 -20.34
CA ALA A 27 8.44 11.70 -19.95
C ALA A 27 7.29 12.72 -19.91
N GLU A 28 6.47 12.78 -20.97
CA GLU A 28 5.29 13.65 -21.04
C GLU A 28 4.29 13.35 -19.90
N LEU A 29 4.05 12.07 -19.62
CA LEU A 29 3.15 11.65 -18.53
C LEU A 29 3.69 12.05 -17.15
N THR A 30 4.97 11.84 -16.89
CA THR A 30 5.57 12.13 -15.58
C THR A 30 5.70 13.63 -15.33
N GLU A 31 5.95 14.44 -16.36
CA GLU A 31 5.97 15.91 -16.25
C GLU A 31 4.57 16.48 -15.99
N GLY A 32 3.54 15.91 -16.62
CA GLY A 32 2.14 16.36 -16.51
C GLY A 32 1.32 15.70 -15.40
N LEU A 33 1.91 14.80 -14.61
CA LEU A 33 1.19 13.99 -13.62
C LEU A 33 0.57 14.87 -12.54
N ARG A 34 -0.75 14.74 -12.35
CA ARG A 34 -1.49 15.40 -11.27
C ARG A 34 -1.86 14.41 -10.18
N VAL A 35 -1.33 14.62 -8.98
CA VAL A 35 -1.65 13.83 -7.79
C VAL A 35 -2.85 14.46 -7.07
N HIS A 36 -3.76 13.62 -6.58
CA HIS A 36 -4.94 14.04 -5.82
C HIS A 36 -4.91 13.44 -4.40
N PRO A 37 -4.18 14.06 -3.45
CA PRO A 37 -3.96 13.50 -2.11
C PRO A 37 -5.25 13.22 -1.34
N GLU A 38 -6.29 14.04 -1.53
CA GLU A 38 -7.59 13.88 -0.87
C GLU A 38 -8.31 12.62 -1.37
N ALA A 39 -8.21 12.33 -2.67
CA ALA A 39 -8.76 11.10 -3.23
C ALA A 39 -7.99 9.87 -2.74
N MET A 40 -6.64 9.95 -2.69
CA MET A 40 -5.80 8.89 -2.11
C MET A 40 -6.18 8.63 -0.66
N ARG A 41 -6.30 9.67 0.17
CA ARG A 41 -6.70 9.55 1.58
C ARG A 41 -8.09 8.94 1.73
N ARG A 42 -9.06 9.37 0.92
CA ARG A 42 -10.42 8.78 0.92
C ARG A 42 -10.38 7.29 0.54
N HIS A 43 -9.52 6.90 -0.40
CA HIS A 43 -9.41 5.50 -0.83
C HIS A 43 -8.85 4.59 0.27
N LEU A 44 -8.04 5.10 1.21
CA LEU A 44 -7.60 4.32 2.38
C LEU A 44 -8.79 3.87 3.25
N GLY A 45 -9.87 4.68 3.31
CA GLY A 45 -11.10 4.36 4.02
C GLY A 45 -11.97 3.29 3.35
N LEU A 46 -11.73 2.93 2.08
CA LEU A 46 -12.56 1.93 1.38
C LEU A 46 -12.49 0.53 2.00
N THR A 47 -11.43 0.26 2.76
CA THR A 47 -11.25 -1.02 3.46
C THR A 47 -11.85 -1.04 4.87
N ARG A 48 -12.48 0.05 5.31
CA ARG A 48 -13.11 0.18 6.64
C ARG A 48 -12.18 -0.24 7.79
N GLY A 49 -10.96 0.28 7.77
CA GLY A 49 -9.91 0.00 8.75
C GLY A 49 -9.10 -1.30 8.54
N LEU A 50 -9.53 -2.20 7.65
CA LEU A 50 -8.84 -3.49 7.43
C LEU A 50 -7.42 -3.34 6.88
N ILE A 51 -7.14 -2.29 6.10
CA ILE A 51 -5.79 -2.01 5.58
C ILE A 51 -4.76 -1.75 6.70
N ALA A 52 -5.21 -1.32 7.88
CA ALA A 52 -4.34 -1.05 9.04
C ALA A 52 -4.16 -2.26 9.97
N ALA A 53 -4.70 -3.45 9.63
CA ALA A 53 -4.73 -4.61 10.52
C ALA A 53 -3.33 -5.07 10.98
N GLU A 54 -2.31 -5.02 10.11
CA GLU A 54 -0.95 -5.38 10.48
C GLU A 54 -0.34 -4.37 11.48
N GLN A 55 -0.50 -3.08 11.20
CA GLN A 55 -0.04 -2.01 12.09
C GLN A 55 -0.74 -2.07 13.45
N LEU A 56 -2.06 -2.31 13.45
CA LEU A 56 -2.84 -2.54 14.66
C LEU A 56 -2.29 -3.74 15.45
N SER A 57 -1.96 -4.85 14.78
CA SER A 57 -1.39 -6.03 15.44
C SER A 57 -0.05 -5.72 16.12
N ALA A 58 0.82 -4.97 15.44
CA ALA A 58 2.09 -4.53 15.99
C ALA A 58 1.91 -3.60 17.21
N ARG A 59 0.96 -2.67 17.15
CA ARG A 59 0.65 -1.73 18.25
C ARG A 59 -0.06 -2.38 19.43
N LEU A 60 -0.86 -3.41 19.20
CA LEU A 60 -1.56 -4.16 20.24
C LEU A 60 -0.68 -5.24 20.91
N THR A 61 0.39 -5.68 20.25
CA THR A 61 1.30 -6.71 20.78
C THR A 61 1.90 -6.37 22.16
N PRO A 62 2.37 -5.15 22.45
CA PRO A 62 2.86 -4.78 23.79
C PRO A 62 1.80 -4.82 24.89
N VAL A 63 0.51 -4.68 24.53
CA VAL A 63 -0.59 -4.61 25.50
C VAL A 63 -1.21 -6.00 25.73
N LEU A 64 -1.47 -6.74 24.66
CA LEU A 64 -2.19 -8.02 24.70
C LEU A 64 -1.28 -9.25 24.54
N GLY A 65 -0.06 -9.06 24.06
CA GLY A 65 0.80 -10.13 23.55
C GLY A 65 0.48 -10.50 22.10
N ARG A 66 1.50 -10.99 21.38
CA ARG A 66 1.45 -11.22 19.93
C ARG A 66 0.34 -12.19 19.50
N ALA A 67 0.24 -13.34 20.17
CA ALA A 67 -0.74 -14.36 19.81
C ALA A 67 -2.17 -13.83 19.99
N ARG A 68 -2.44 -13.21 21.15
CA ARG A 68 -3.77 -12.67 21.47
C ARG A 68 -4.16 -11.51 20.55
N ALA A 69 -3.25 -10.58 20.29
CA ALA A 69 -3.50 -9.47 19.36
C ALA A 69 -3.86 -9.97 17.96
N ARG A 70 -3.13 -10.99 17.46
CA ARG A 70 -3.42 -11.62 16.16
C ARG A 70 -4.78 -12.31 16.15
N ASP A 71 -5.11 -13.09 17.16
CA ASP A 71 -6.37 -13.83 17.23
C ASP A 71 -7.56 -12.85 17.30
N LEU A 72 -7.43 -11.80 18.12
CA LEU A 72 -8.43 -10.73 18.24
C LEU A 72 -8.68 -10.05 16.89
N LEU A 73 -7.63 -9.55 16.24
CA LEU A 73 -7.76 -8.86 14.96
C LEU A 73 -8.26 -9.79 13.85
N THR A 74 -7.88 -11.07 13.85
CA THR A 74 -8.39 -12.04 12.88
C THR A 74 -9.89 -12.24 13.03
N ARG A 75 -10.37 -12.40 14.27
CA ARG A 75 -11.80 -12.52 14.58
C ARG A 75 -12.57 -11.27 14.15
N LEU A 76 -12.10 -10.10 14.54
CA LEU A 76 -12.77 -8.83 14.24
C LEU A 76 -12.72 -8.47 12.77
N ALA A 77 -11.61 -8.72 12.08
CA ALA A 77 -11.51 -8.49 10.65
C ALA A 77 -12.41 -9.44 9.84
N ARG A 78 -12.70 -10.64 10.36
CA ARG A 78 -13.70 -11.53 9.78
C ARG A 78 -15.11 -10.97 10.00
N GLN A 79 -15.42 -10.59 11.24
CA GLN A 79 -16.71 -10.00 11.59
C GLN A 79 -17.00 -8.72 10.81
N ALA A 80 -16.04 -7.80 10.70
CA ALA A 80 -16.15 -6.56 9.93
C ALA A 80 -16.53 -6.80 8.46
N ARG A 81 -16.02 -7.88 7.86
CA ARG A 81 -16.36 -8.28 6.48
C ARG A 81 -17.73 -8.93 6.38
N GLU A 82 -18.09 -9.79 7.33
CA GLU A 82 -19.37 -10.51 7.35
C GLU A 82 -20.55 -9.56 7.61
N GLU A 83 -20.35 -8.58 8.50
CA GLU A 83 -21.38 -7.63 8.94
C GLU A 83 -21.34 -6.31 8.16
N ASP A 84 -20.34 -6.11 7.29
CA ASP A 84 -20.08 -4.86 6.58
C ASP A 84 -20.06 -3.66 7.55
N VAL A 85 -19.18 -3.72 8.55
CA VAL A 85 -18.99 -2.68 9.59
C VAL A 85 -17.52 -2.27 9.68
N ASP A 86 -17.23 -1.14 10.32
CA ASP A 86 -15.86 -0.66 10.43
C ASP A 86 -15.07 -1.43 11.50
N LEU A 87 -13.84 -1.84 11.17
CA LEU A 87 -12.97 -2.54 12.13
C LEU A 87 -12.70 -1.70 13.37
N THR A 88 -12.59 -0.37 13.23
CA THR A 88 -12.34 0.54 14.35
C THR A 88 -13.52 0.64 15.31
N GLU A 89 -14.75 0.57 14.79
CA GLU A 89 -15.96 0.50 15.60
C GLU A 89 -15.98 -0.80 16.42
N LEU A 90 -15.70 -1.94 15.79
CA LEU A 90 -15.63 -3.22 16.49
C LEU A 90 -14.53 -3.22 17.57
N LEU A 91 -13.34 -2.70 17.25
CA LEU A 91 -12.24 -2.59 18.20
C LEU A 91 -12.60 -1.71 19.41
N ALA A 92 -13.36 -0.63 19.21
CA ALA A 92 -13.81 0.24 20.30
C ALA A 92 -14.79 -0.44 21.26
N THR A 93 -15.47 -1.51 20.83
CA THR A 93 -16.37 -2.30 21.68
C THR A 93 -15.67 -3.40 22.46
N GLU A 94 -14.41 -3.70 22.16
CA GLU A 94 -13.68 -4.78 22.84
C GLU A 94 -13.26 -4.37 24.25
N PRO A 95 -13.67 -5.12 25.30
CA PRO A 95 -13.38 -4.76 26.69
C PRO A 95 -11.89 -4.65 27.00
N GLU A 96 -11.07 -5.48 26.35
CA GLU A 96 -9.61 -5.54 26.52
C GLU A 96 -8.90 -4.29 25.97
N LEU A 97 -9.60 -3.48 25.15
CA LEU A 97 -9.06 -2.30 24.48
C LEU A 97 -9.64 -0.99 25.02
N LEU A 98 -10.54 -1.05 26.01
CA LEU A 98 -11.13 0.13 26.63
C LEU A 98 -10.05 1.04 27.24
N GLY A 99 -10.04 2.31 26.83
CA GLY A 99 -9.08 3.31 27.30
C GLY A 99 -7.78 3.39 26.48
N ILE A 100 -7.62 2.57 25.44
CA ILE A 100 -6.52 2.68 24.48
C ILE A 100 -6.95 3.62 23.35
N ASP A 101 -6.13 4.62 23.04
CA ASP A 101 -6.35 5.45 21.84
C ASP A 101 -5.99 4.66 20.58
N LEU A 102 -7.01 4.01 20.02
CA LEU A 102 -6.90 3.25 18.78
C LEU A 102 -7.06 4.11 17.53
N ALA A 103 -7.48 5.38 17.65
CA ALA A 103 -7.71 6.23 16.48
C ALA A 103 -6.41 6.46 15.72
N ARG A 104 -5.32 6.76 16.45
CA ARG A 104 -3.99 6.87 15.84
C ARG A 104 -3.44 5.51 15.38
N ALA A 105 -3.76 4.43 16.09
CA ALA A 105 -3.28 3.09 15.75
C ALA A 105 -3.93 2.54 14.47
N ALA A 106 -5.16 2.97 14.19
CA ALA A 106 -5.92 2.59 13.02
C ALA A 106 -5.75 3.56 11.84
N ASP A 107 -5.04 4.68 12.01
CA ASP A 107 -4.74 5.61 10.92
C ASP A 107 -3.77 4.95 9.92
N PRO A 108 -4.22 4.62 8.70
CA PRO A 108 -3.38 3.96 7.71
C PRO A 108 -2.22 4.84 7.21
N THR A 109 -2.28 6.16 7.43
CA THR A 109 -1.20 7.08 7.07
C THR A 109 0.00 6.98 8.01
N GLU A 110 -0.19 6.47 9.22
CA GLU A 110 0.89 6.19 10.18
C GLU A 110 1.58 4.83 9.90
N GLY A 111 1.05 4.06 8.95
CA GLY A 111 1.45 2.68 8.64
C GLY A 111 2.37 2.53 7.43
N THR A 112 3.00 3.60 6.92
CA THR A 112 3.78 3.56 5.67
C THR A 112 5.15 2.89 5.78
N GLY A 113 5.53 2.41 6.97
CA GLY A 113 6.80 1.72 7.21
C GLY A 113 8.01 2.55 6.76
N ALA A 114 8.92 1.94 6.01
CA ALA A 114 10.14 2.57 5.51
C ALA A 114 9.95 3.36 4.19
N ALA A 115 8.72 3.59 3.72
CA ALA A 115 8.47 4.20 2.41
C ALA A 115 9.16 5.57 2.23
N GLY A 116 9.14 6.42 3.27
CA GLY A 116 9.85 7.70 3.27
C GLY A 116 11.36 7.52 3.09
N ALA A 117 11.99 6.75 3.98
CA ALA A 117 13.43 6.50 3.94
C ALA A 117 13.90 5.84 2.63
N LEU A 118 13.10 4.92 2.05
CA LEU A 118 13.40 4.31 0.75
C LEU A 118 13.28 5.32 -0.40
N THR A 119 12.35 6.27 -0.32
CA THR A 119 12.21 7.35 -1.30
C THR A 119 13.41 8.28 -1.24
N ASP A 120 13.81 8.70 -0.03
CA ASP A 120 14.99 9.54 0.19
C ASP A 120 16.25 8.85 -0.35
N GLN A 121 16.44 7.57 -0.01
CA GLN A 121 17.56 6.77 -0.51
C GLN A 121 17.57 6.68 -2.05
N ALA A 122 16.41 6.59 -2.70
CA ALA A 122 16.32 6.53 -4.15
C ALA A 122 16.69 7.86 -4.82
N LEU A 123 16.36 9.00 -4.18
CA LEU A 123 16.66 10.34 -4.67
C LEU A 123 18.13 10.75 -4.45
N GLU A 124 18.79 10.17 -3.45
CA GLU A 124 20.20 10.45 -3.11
C GLU A 124 21.21 9.57 -3.88
N ARG A 125 20.76 8.64 -4.73
CA ARG A 125 21.68 7.79 -5.51
C ARG A 125 22.41 8.64 -6.58
N PRO A 126 23.75 8.54 -6.69
CA PRO A 126 24.52 9.25 -7.71
C PRO A 126 24.29 8.71 -9.12
#